data_AF-A0AA38GDI2-F1
#
_entry.id   AF-A0AA38GDI2-F1
#
_cell.length_a   1.000
_cell.length_b   1.000
_cell.length_c   1.000
_cell.angle_alpha   90.00
_cell.angle_beta   90.00
_cell.angle_gamma   90.00
#
_symmetry.space_group_name_H-M   'P 1'
#
loop_
_entity.id
_entity.type
_entity.pdbx_description
1 polymer ?
#
loop_
_entity_poly.entity_id
_entity_poly.type
_entity_poly.pdbx_seq_one_letter_code
_entity_poly.pdbx_strand_id
1 'polypeptide(L)'
;MESIASSSSTKLSSVFHTPRYPRRLVVSNVQTPAKPTASTLTDNRATLDVENHETPSYALKSSKKPVNVQSFRSVNSSDRPLAALFCNAVDELIDNFIEKPLRPWVDPRFVLAGNFAPVRETAPTECLSVRGTLPACLDGVYIRNGPNPRHLPRGAYHQFDGDGMLHSLRINDGRATFCSRFVRTYKLVEEQHAGSSVMPNVFSGFNGVAGMARGALFATRIALGLFNPLNGYGLANTSLLYFDNKLMALGESDLPYVLRVTDDGDVETVGRYDFDGKLFMGMTAHPKIDPETGELFAFRYGPVPPFLNYFRVAPSGEKEADVGIHSLRQLSFIHDFAITKKYAIFPDTQIVAKPLDMLVGEGSPIGCDKGKVPRLGILPRYATNESGMKWVEVPGFNFFHSLNAWDEGDDDIVLIAANCYPVEHVLERPHLVHPTVEKVRINLSTGKVSRTPVSSKSLEFGVVNPQFMTKKNRYAYMSVGAPMPKISGVVKLDLERASESGEVAEECVVASRMYGKECFGSEPFFVSRTTDLNAREDEGYVVAYTHNERTGVSEFVVMDAQSPTLEIVASVELPARVPYGFHGLFVRGKDLSNAAC
;
A
#
# COMPACT_ATOMS: atom_id res chain seq x y z
N MET A 1 57.82 3.48 27.83
CA MET A 1 58.95 3.13 28.73
C MET A 1 58.82 4.07 29.91
N GLU A 2 58.49 3.73 31.17
CA GLU A 2 58.38 2.50 31.99
C GLU A 2 57.18 2.74 32.97
N SER A 3 56.28 1.77 33.22
CA SER A 3 56.17 0.94 34.45
C SER A 3 56.22 1.74 35.77
N ILE A 4 55.22 1.72 36.68
CA ILE A 4 54.87 0.61 37.60
C ILE A 4 53.40 0.72 38.09
N ALA A 5 52.82 -0.44 38.38
CA ALA A 5 51.45 -0.76 38.76
C ALA A 5 51.05 -0.50 40.23
N SER A 6 49.73 -0.42 40.50
CA SER A 6 49.10 -1.24 41.57
C SER A 6 47.58 -1.39 41.35
N SER A 7 47.08 -2.55 41.76
CA SER A 7 45.81 -3.22 41.45
C SER A 7 44.64 -2.88 42.37
N SER A 8 43.40 -2.96 41.87
CA SER A 8 42.33 -3.68 42.58
C SER A 8 41.23 -4.15 41.62
N SER A 9 40.95 -5.45 41.66
CA SER A 9 39.94 -6.15 40.88
C SER A 9 38.75 -6.49 41.78
N THR A 10 37.54 -6.09 41.41
CA THR A 10 36.31 -6.52 42.09
C THR A 10 35.54 -7.46 41.18
N LYS A 11 35.55 -8.75 41.53
CA LYS A 11 34.71 -9.81 40.96
C LYS A 11 33.27 -9.58 41.42
N LEU A 12 32.31 -9.60 40.49
CA LEU A 12 30.89 -9.81 40.78
C LEU A 12 30.46 -11.10 40.10
N SER A 13 30.09 -12.05 40.96
CA SER A 13 29.71 -13.43 40.67
C SER A 13 28.34 -13.53 40.02
N SER A 14 28.26 -14.32 38.96
CA SER A 14 27.05 -14.81 38.31
C SER A 14 26.25 -15.74 39.22
N VAL A 15 24.98 -15.39 39.49
CA VAL A 15 24.00 -16.31 40.11
C VAL A 15 23.14 -16.89 39.00
N PHE A 16 23.34 -18.17 38.71
CA PHE A 16 22.48 -18.97 37.84
C PHE A 16 21.22 -19.38 38.63
N HIS A 17 20.04 -18.97 38.17
CA HIS A 17 18.76 -19.52 38.61
C HIS A 17 18.33 -20.64 37.65
N THR A 18 18.16 -21.85 38.19
CA THR A 18 17.56 -22.99 37.52
C THR A 18 16.03 -22.93 37.62
N PRO A 19 15.26 -23.16 36.55
CA PRO A 19 13.81 -23.23 36.65
C PRO A 19 13.35 -24.57 37.24
N ARG A 20 12.52 -24.51 38.30
CA ARG A 20 11.79 -25.67 38.84
C ARG A 20 10.55 -25.95 37.98
N TYR A 21 10.44 -27.18 37.48
CA TYR A 21 9.22 -27.74 36.89
C TYR A 21 8.13 -27.95 37.96
N PRO A 22 6.85 -27.61 37.70
CA PRO A 22 5.75 -28.17 38.46
C PRO A 22 5.30 -29.51 37.87
N ARG A 23 5.02 -30.45 38.78
CA ARG A 23 4.58 -31.84 38.55
C ARG A 23 3.12 -31.91 38.09
N ARG A 24 2.89 -32.90 37.22
CA ARG A 24 1.67 -33.73 37.00
C ARG A 24 0.44 -33.42 37.87
N LEU A 25 -0.67 -33.13 37.19
CA LEU A 25 -2.04 -33.41 37.63
C LEU A 25 -2.66 -34.44 36.69
N VAL A 26 -3.15 -35.53 37.26
CA VAL A 26 -4.02 -36.60 36.70
C VAL A 26 -5.18 -36.66 37.73
N VAL A 27 -6.49 -36.75 37.46
CA VAL A 27 -7.30 -37.64 36.59
C VAL A 27 -8.75 -37.07 36.49
N SER A 28 -9.48 -37.49 35.45
CA SER A 28 -10.96 -37.71 35.32
C SER A 28 -11.91 -36.50 35.41
N ASN A 29 -12.84 -36.25 34.50
CA ASN A 29 -13.85 -37.16 33.93
C ASN A 29 -14.38 -36.62 32.59
N VAL A 30 -14.69 -37.52 31.66
CA VAL A 30 -15.21 -37.26 30.31
C VAL A 30 -16.73 -37.45 30.34
N GLN A 31 -17.50 -36.44 29.91
CA GLN A 31 -18.92 -36.59 29.56
C GLN A 31 -19.06 -36.53 28.04
N THR A 32 -19.45 -37.67 27.47
CA THR A 32 -19.85 -37.85 26.06
C THR A 32 -21.25 -37.29 25.82
N PRO A 33 -21.51 -36.52 24.75
CA PRO A 33 -22.87 -36.26 24.30
C PRO A 33 -23.44 -37.48 23.56
N ALA A 34 -24.71 -37.76 23.83
CA ALA A 34 -25.46 -38.90 23.32
C ALA A 34 -25.75 -38.82 21.81
N LYS A 35 -25.83 -40.00 21.18
CA LYS A 35 -26.32 -40.23 19.80
C LYS A 35 -27.73 -39.66 19.58
N PRO A 36 -28.05 -39.10 18.41
CA PRO A 36 -29.43 -38.85 18.02
C PRO A 36 -30.13 -40.16 17.61
N THR A 37 -31.28 -40.40 18.22
CA THR A 37 -32.22 -41.47 17.87
C THR A 37 -32.98 -41.07 16.59
N ALA A 38 -33.04 -41.98 15.62
CA ALA A 38 -33.88 -41.84 14.44
C ALA A 38 -35.36 -41.82 14.85
N SER A 39 -36.11 -40.83 14.37
CA SER A 39 -37.58 -40.85 14.38
C SER A 39 -38.10 -40.52 12.99
N THR A 40 -38.83 -41.47 12.43
CA THR A 40 -39.62 -41.40 11.20
C THR A 40 -40.96 -40.73 11.51
N LEU A 41 -41.27 -39.62 10.84
CA LEU A 41 -42.62 -39.05 10.70
C LEU A 41 -42.71 -38.45 9.28
N THR A 42 -43.31 -39.19 8.35
CA THR A 42 -44.68 -39.00 7.82
C THR A 42 -44.88 -37.67 7.10
N ASP A 43 -44.95 -37.81 5.78
CA ASP A 43 -45.37 -36.89 4.75
C ASP A 43 -46.75 -36.27 5.09
N ASN A 44 -46.81 -34.94 5.17
CA ASN A 44 -48.06 -34.19 5.16
C ASN A 44 -47.83 -32.85 4.45
N ARG A 45 -48.25 -32.82 3.17
CA ARG A 45 -48.46 -31.60 2.40
C ARG A 45 -49.50 -30.72 3.08
N ALA A 46 -49.08 -29.53 3.50
CA ALA A 46 -49.97 -28.40 3.71
C ALA A 46 -49.37 -27.19 2.99
N THR A 47 -50.09 -26.72 1.98
CA THR A 47 -49.89 -25.45 1.28
C THR A 47 -50.10 -24.29 2.23
N LEU A 48 -49.09 -23.45 2.41
CA LEU A 48 -49.22 -22.13 3.03
C LEU A 48 -48.76 -21.10 1.99
N ASP A 49 -49.73 -20.30 1.55
CA ASP A 49 -49.54 -19.11 0.74
C ASP A 49 -48.69 -18.09 1.51
N VAL A 50 -47.54 -17.73 0.95
CA VAL A 50 -46.71 -16.63 1.44
C VAL A 50 -46.79 -15.51 0.41
N GLU A 51 -47.37 -14.39 0.84
CA GLU A 51 -47.41 -13.14 0.10
C GLU A 51 -46.00 -12.69 -0.30
N ASN A 52 -45.83 -12.43 -1.59
CA ASN A 52 -44.62 -11.87 -2.18
C ASN A 52 -44.39 -10.44 -1.67
N HIS A 53 -43.45 -10.27 -0.73
CA HIS A 53 -42.75 -9.00 -0.60
C HIS A 53 -41.56 -9.01 -1.56
N GLU A 54 -41.73 -8.33 -2.70
CA GLU A 54 -40.63 -8.03 -3.64
C GLU A 54 -39.59 -7.14 -2.95
N THR A 55 -38.41 -7.71 -2.72
CA THR A 55 -37.18 -6.95 -2.50
C THR A 55 -36.64 -6.47 -3.86
N PRO A 56 -36.28 -5.19 -4.03
CA PRO A 56 -35.78 -4.71 -5.31
C PRO A 56 -34.39 -5.29 -5.58
N SER A 57 -34.33 -6.21 -6.53
CA SER A 57 -33.10 -6.65 -7.19
C SER A 57 -32.50 -5.50 -8.00
N TYR A 58 -31.43 -4.88 -7.50
CA TYR A 58 -30.60 -3.99 -8.31
C TYR A 58 -29.81 -4.82 -9.33
N ALA A 59 -30.41 -5.07 -10.48
CA ALA A 59 -29.69 -5.56 -11.65
C ALA A 59 -28.74 -4.45 -12.15
N LEU A 60 -27.45 -4.54 -11.78
CA LEU A 60 -26.38 -3.76 -12.37
C LEU A 60 -26.33 -4.05 -13.88
N LYS A 61 -26.87 -3.15 -14.70
CA LYS A 61 -26.65 -3.15 -16.14
C LYS A 61 -25.17 -2.84 -16.39
N SER A 62 -24.38 -3.89 -16.61
CA SER A 62 -23.02 -3.78 -17.14
C SER A 62 -23.08 -3.14 -18.53
N SER A 63 -22.68 -1.88 -18.61
CA SER A 63 -22.48 -1.19 -19.87
C SER A 63 -21.13 -1.64 -20.45
N LYS A 64 -21.15 -2.53 -21.46
CA LYS A 64 -19.97 -2.90 -22.27
C LYS A 64 -19.55 -1.74 -23.20
N LYS A 65 -19.29 -0.55 -22.65
CA LYS A 65 -18.65 0.52 -23.40
C LYS A 65 -17.15 0.20 -23.52
N PRO A 66 -16.55 0.40 -24.70
CA PRO A 66 -15.10 0.27 -24.84
C PRO A 66 -14.41 1.24 -23.89
N VAL A 67 -13.36 0.77 -23.20
CA VAL A 67 -12.61 1.63 -22.28
C VAL A 67 -11.90 2.71 -23.08
N ASN A 68 -12.28 3.97 -22.86
CA ASN A 68 -11.61 5.10 -23.49
C ASN A 68 -10.29 5.38 -22.74
N VAL A 69 -9.24 4.64 -23.08
CA VAL A 69 -7.89 4.92 -22.58
C VAL A 69 -7.18 5.90 -23.51
N GLN A 70 -6.39 6.79 -22.92
CA GLN A 70 -5.52 7.65 -23.69
C GLN A 70 -4.28 6.86 -24.14
N SER A 71 -4.11 6.73 -25.47
CA SER A 71 -2.81 6.44 -26.05
C SER A 71 -2.04 7.75 -26.20
N PHE A 72 -0.90 7.89 -25.55
CA PHE A 72 -0.05 9.07 -25.74
C PHE A 72 0.79 8.91 -27.01
N ARG A 73 0.95 10.00 -27.76
CA ARG A 73 1.93 10.06 -28.84
C ARG A 73 3.29 10.36 -28.23
N SER A 74 4.25 9.47 -28.45
CA SER A 74 5.62 9.69 -28.01
C SER A 74 6.21 10.94 -28.68
N VAL A 75 7.03 11.68 -27.94
CA VAL A 75 7.80 12.77 -28.53
C VAL A 75 9.02 12.14 -29.20
N ASN A 76 9.08 12.20 -30.53
CA ASN A 76 10.18 11.60 -31.27
C ASN A 76 11.44 12.45 -31.09
N SER A 77 12.23 12.15 -30.06
CA SER A 77 13.48 12.86 -29.75
C SER A 77 14.49 12.80 -30.90
N SER A 78 14.36 11.81 -31.79
CA SER A 78 15.10 11.68 -33.05
C SER A 78 14.92 12.87 -34.00
N ASP A 79 13.82 13.63 -33.86
CA ASP A 79 13.53 14.79 -34.72
C ASP A 79 14.25 16.06 -34.22
N ARG A 80 14.82 16.03 -32.99
CA ARG A 80 15.52 17.16 -32.36
C ARG A 80 16.80 16.73 -31.62
N PRO A 81 17.75 16.06 -32.31
CA PRO A 81 18.88 15.39 -31.66
C PRO A 81 19.83 16.37 -30.95
N LEU A 82 20.03 17.59 -31.47
CA LEU A 82 20.91 18.59 -30.87
C LEU A 82 20.36 19.14 -29.54
N ALA A 83 19.05 19.38 -29.45
CA ALA A 83 18.40 19.87 -28.24
C ALA A 83 18.44 18.81 -27.13
N ALA A 84 18.16 17.55 -27.49
CA ALA A 84 18.27 16.42 -26.57
C ALA A 84 19.72 16.23 -26.08
N LEU A 85 20.70 16.29 -27.00
CA LEU A 85 22.12 16.17 -26.65
C LEU A 85 22.57 17.28 -25.70
N PHE A 86 22.17 18.53 -25.95
CA PHE A 86 22.46 19.66 -25.05
C PHE A 86 21.88 19.43 -23.65
N CYS A 87 20.59 19.12 -23.55
CA CYS A 87 19.95 18.88 -22.25
C CYS A 87 20.60 17.73 -21.48
N ASN A 88 20.95 16.65 -22.18
CA ASN A 88 21.59 15.49 -21.56
C ASN A 88 23.02 15.80 -21.08
N ALA A 89 23.79 16.60 -21.85
CA ALA A 89 25.10 17.06 -21.41
C ALA A 89 25.02 17.96 -20.16
N VAL A 90 23.98 18.79 -20.05
CA VAL A 90 23.74 19.61 -18.85
C VAL A 90 23.38 18.72 -17.65
N ASP A 91 22.56 17.68 -17.85
CA ASP A 91 22.25 16.69 -16.79
C ASP A 91 23.52 16.01 -16.28
N GLU A 92 24.40 15.57 -17.18
CA GLU A 92 25.67 14.95 -16.82
C GLU A 92 26.59 15.91 -16.05
N LEU A 93 26.52 17.21 -16.33
CA LEU A 93 27.27 18.21 -15.57
C LEU A 93 26.71 18.37 -14.15
N ILE A 94 25.38 18.38 -14.00
CA ILE A 94 24.72 18.42 -12.68
C ILE A 94 25.12 17.20 -11.85
N ASP A 95 25.01 16.00 -12.42
CA ASP A 95 25.32 14.72 -11.76
C ASP A 95 26.78 14.64 -11.29
N ASN A 96 27.72 15.17 -12.09
CA ASN A 96 29.14 14.98 -11.83
C ASN A 96 29.78 16.08 -10.99
N PHE A 97 29.26 17.30 -11.05
CA PHE A 97 29.93 18.47 -10.45
C PHE A 97 29.08 19.24 -9.43
N ILE A 98 27.75 19.09 -9.45
CA ILE A 98 26.86 19.88 -8.56
C ILE A 98 26.29 19.00 -7.44
N GLU A 99 25.85 17.78 -7.76
CA GLU A 99 25.10 16.94 -6.81
C GLU A 99 25.99 16.07 -5.89
N LYS A 100 27.29 15.94 -6.18
CA LYS A 100 28.21 15.08 -5.41
C LYS A 100 28.89 15.87 -4.28
N PRO A 101 29.05 15.29 -3.07
CA PRO A 101 28.77 13.90 -2.71
C PRO A 101 27.29 13.63 -2.37
N LEU A 102 26.79 12.45 -2.77
CA LEU A 102 25.43 12.00 -2.43
C LEU A 102 25.34 11.51 -0.99
N ARG A 103 24.21 11.79 -0.35
CA ARG A 103 23.87 11.25 0.97
C ARG A 103 23.47 9.78 0.86
N PRO A 104 23.74 8.92 1.86
CA PRO A 104 23.47 7.48 1.75
C PRO A 104 22.02 7.11 1.40
N TRP A 105 21.03 7.88 1.82
CA TRP A 105 19.61 7.59 1.58
C TRP A 105 19.08 8.05 0.23
N VAL A 106 19.90 8.72 -0.57
CA VAL A 106 19.61 9.02 -1.98
C VAL A 106 20.72 8.54 -2.92
N ASP A 107 21.73 7.84 -2.41
CA ASP A 107 22.82 7.32 -3.22
C ASP A 107 22.44 5.93 -3.74
N PRO A 108 22.33 5.75 -5.08
CA PRO A 108 21.97 4.48 -5.71
C PRO A 108 22.72 3.26 -5.17
N ARG A 109 23.99 3.43 -4.77
CA ARG A 109 24.83 2.34 -4.26
C ARG A 109 24.31 1.75 -2.96
N PHE A 110 23.59 2.54 -2.16
CA PHE A 110 23.02 2.13 -0.89
C PHE A 110 21.53 1.82 -1.02
N VAL A 111 20.77 2.67 -1.72
CA VAL A 111 19.30 2.53 -1.82
C VAL A 111 18.87 1.41 -2.77
N LEU A 112 19.69 1.04 -3.76
CA LEU A 112 19.45 -0.11 -4.65
C LEU A 112 20.28 -1.34 -4.23
N ALA A 113 20.81 -1.38 -3.01
CA ALA A 113 21.59 -2.52 -2.54
C ALA A 113 20.71 -3.75 -2.23
N GLY A 114 21.29 -4.95 -2.38
CA GLY A 114 20.60 -6.20 -2.05
C GLY A 114 19.33 -6.42 -2.87
N ASN A 115 18.23 -6.76 -2.20
CA ASN A 115 16.95 -7.03 -2.87
C ASN A 115 16.16 -5.76 -3.26
N PHE A 116 16.72 -4.56 -3.06
CA PHE A 116 16.21 -3.32 -3.67
C PHE A 116 16.76 -3.11 -5.09
N ALA A 117 17.76 -3.88 -5.52
CA ALA A 117 18.31 -3.77 -6.86
C ALA A 117 17.24 -4.08 -7.92
N PRO A 118 17.27 -3.40 -9.08
CA PRO A 118 16.29 -3.63 -10.13
C PRO A 118 16.38 -5.04 -10.72
N VAL A 119 15.27 -5.51 -11.27
CA VAL A 119 15.18 -6.75 -12.05
C VAL A 119 14.71 -6.45 -13.48
N ARG A 120 14.88 -7.44 -14.37
CA ARG A 120 14.35 -7.40 -15.74
C ARG A 120 12.97 -8.04 -15.78
N GLU A 121 12.22 -7.74 -16.83
CA GLU A 121 10.94 -8.39 -17.09
C GLU A 121 11.10 -9.89 -17.27
N THR A 122 10.13 -10.64 -16.78
CA THR A 122 10.02 -12.10 -16.90
C THR A 122 8.73 -12.38 -17.65
N ALA A 123 8.81 -13.04 -18.80
CA ALA A 123 7.63 -13.49 -19.53
C ALA A 123 6.83 -14.51 -18.71
N PRO A 124 5.54 -14.74 -19.03
CA PRO A 124 4.75 -15.75 -18.33
C PRO A 124 5.49 -17.08 -18.26
N THR A 125 5.80 -17.50 -17.04
CA THR A 125 6.63 -18.67 -16.77
C THR A 125 5.96 -19.51 -15.69
N GLU A 126 5.74 -20.79 -15.98
CA GLU A 126 5.17 -21.73 -15.03
C GLU A 126 6.11 -21.95 -13.82
N CYS A 127 5.55 -21.90 -12.62
CA CYS A 127 6.25 -22.19 -11.38
C CYS A 127 6.21 -23.70 -11.10
N LEU A 128 7.35 -24.37 -11.34
CA LEU A 128 7.43 -25.84 -11.26
C LEU A 128 7.52 -26.39 -9.81
N SER A 129 7.93 -25.56 -8.86
CA SER A 129 8.18 -25.96 -7.47
C SER A 129 7.08 -25.37 -6.58
N VAL A 130 6.09 -26.22 -6.26
CA VAL A 130 5.02 -25.92 -5.31
C VAL A 130 5.13 -26.88 -4.14
N ARG A 131 5.30 -26.34 -2.93
CA ARG A 131 5.26 -27.10 -1.67
C ARG A 131 3.88 -26.97 -1.05
N GLY A 132 3.34 -28.05 -0.50
CA GLY A 132 1.98 -28.06 0.05
C GLY A 132 0.91 -28.14 -1.04
N THR A 133 -0.25 -27.51 -0.83
CA THR A 133 -1.36 -27.52 -1.81
C THR A 133 -1.99 -26.14 -1.88
N LEU A 134 -1.97 -25.52 -3.06
CA LEU A 134 -2.64 -24.23 -3.29
C LEU A 134 -4.15 -24.39 -3.06
N PRO A 135 -4.75 -23.62 -2.14
CA PRO A 135 -6.18 -23.69 -1.88
C PRO A 135 -7.01 -23.34 -3.12
N ALA A 136 -8.11 -24.08 -3.34
CA ALA A 136 -8.98 -23.88 -4.51
C ALA A 136 -9.62 -22.48 -4.59
N CYS A 137 -9.72 -21.75 -3.48
CA CYS A 137 -10.22 -20.37 -3.49
C CYS A 137 -9.21 -19.35 -4.04
N LEU A 138 -7.93 -19.74 -4.15
CA LEU A 138 -6.91 -18.96 -4.85
C LEU A 138 -6.99 -19.25 -6.35
N ASP A 139 -8.11 -18.89 -6.96
CA ASP A 139 -8.30 -18.90 -8.41
C ASP A 139 -8.43 -17.45 -8.90
N GLY A 140 -7.39 -16.98 -9.58
CA GLY A 140 -7.23 -15.56 -9.89
C GLY A 140 -5.78 -15.16 -10.03
N VAL A 141 -5.49 -13.88 -9.74
CA VAL A 141 -4.15 -13.32 -9.91
C VAL A 141 -3.81 -12.47 -8.70
N TYR A 142 -2.67 -12.77 -8.08
CA TYR A 142 -2.03 -11.87 -7.12
C TYR A 142 -1.04 -10.98 -7.87
N ILE A 143 -1.21 -9.67 -7.80
CA ILE A 143 -0.32 -8.70 -8.43
C ILE A 143 0.20 -7.78 -7.34
N ARG A 144 1.51 -7.56 -7.31
CA ARG A 144 2.13 -6.55 -6.45
C ARG A 144 2.85 -5.51 -7.28
N ASN A 145 2.62 -4.25 -6.97
CA ASN A 145 3.31 -3.13 -7.58
C ASN A 145 4.55 -2.74 -6.76
N GLY A 146 5.46 -2.00 -7.37
CA GLY A 146 6.64 -1.48 -6.70
C GLY A 146 7.59 -0.75 -7.63
N PRO A 147 8.57 -0.05 -7.07
CA PRO A 147 9.54 0.73 -7.83
C PRO A 147 10.65 -0.19 -8.34
N ASN A 148 11.00 -0.03 -9.61
CA ASN A 148 12.11 -0.73 -10.24
C ASN A 148 12.68 0.19 -11.33
N PRO A 149 13.83 0.86 -11.13
CA PRO A 149 14.34 1.78 -12.13
C PRO A 149 14.74 1.03 -13.41
N ARG A 150 14.16 1.41 -14.56
CA ARG A 150 14.50 0.79 -15.86
C ARG A 150 15.92 1.16 -16.29
N HIS A 151 16.27 2.43 -16.11
CA HIS A 151 17.60 2.98 -16.33
C HIS A 151 18.25 3.19 -14.97
N LEU A 152 19.50 2.72 -14.80
CA LEU A 152 20.21 2.91 -13.55
C LEU A 152 20.46 4.41 -13.32
N PRO A 153 20.05 4.97 -12.17
CA PRO A 153 20.22 6.39 -11.89
C PRO A 153 21.71 6.73 -11.73
N ARG A 154 22.10 7.86 -12.34
CA ARG A 154 23.48 8.39 -12.28
C ARG A 154 23.68 9.38 -11.13
N GLY A 155 22.62 10.06 -10.73
CA GLY A 155 22.57 10.99 -9.60
C GLY A 155 21.73 10.48 -8.43
N ALA A 156 21.23 11.41 -7.62
CA ALA A 156 20.40 11.13 -6.46
C ALA A 156 19.13 10.34 -6.84
N TYR A 157 18.84 9.28 -6.09
CA TYR A 157 17.72 8.37 -6.30
C TYR A 157 17.10 7.96 -4.98
N HIS A 158 15.78 8.13 -4.84
CA HIS A 158 15.02 7.60 -3.72
C HIS A 158 14.23 6.37 -4.18
N GLN A 159 13.98 5.42 -3.27
CA GLN A 159 13.26 4.19 -3.62
C GLN A 159 11.89 4.48 -4.26
N PHE A 160 11.23 5.58 -3.89
CA PHE A 160 9.90 5.93 -4.43
C PHE A 160 9.94 6.45 -5.87
N ASP A 161 11.12 6.79 -6.40
CA ASP A 161 11.30 7.37 -7.73
C ASP A 161 11.45 6.30 -8.85
N GLY A 162 11.35 5.01 -8.52
CA GLY A 162 11.47 3.93 -9.52
C GLY A 162 10.24 3.76 -10.40
N ASP A 163 10.46 3.34 -11.64
CA ASP A 163 9.37 3.01 -12.57
C ASP A 163 8.52 1.86 -12.01
N GLY A 164 7.20 1.90 -12.22
CA GLY A 164 6.30 0.87 -11.74
C GLY A 164 6.55 -0.46 -12.43
N MET A 165 6.79 -1.51 -11.63
CA MET A 165 6.94 -2.87 -12.13
C MET A 165 6.06 -3.85 -11.38
N LEU A 166 5.19 -4.50 -12.14
CA LEU A 166 4.21 -5.46 -11.67
C LEU A 166 4.86 -6.83 -11.53
N HIS A 167 4.58 -7.49 -10.41
CA HIS A 167 4.96 -8.88 -10.16
C HIS A 167 3.66 -9.68 -9.96
N SER A 168 3.29 -10.44 -10.99
CA SER A 168 2.02 -11.12 -11.12
C SER A 168 2.20 -12.62 -10.95
N LEU A 169 1.33 -13.24 -10.16
CA LEU A 169 1.21 -14.68 -10.04
C LEU A 169 -0.25 -15.06 -10.34
N ARG A 170 -0.49 -15.61 -11.53
CA ARG A 170 -1.76 -16.20 -11.90
C ARG A 170 -1.84 -17.60 -11.30
N ILE A 171 -2.91 -17.88 -10.57
CA ILE A 171 -3.20 -19.20 -10.00
C ILE A 171 -4.52 -19.67 -10.59
N ASN A 172 -4.50 -20.85 -11.21
CA ASN A 172 -5.68 -21.48 -11.78
C ASN A 172 -5.52 -23.00 -11.74
N ASP A 173 -6.53 -23.71 -11.23
CA ASP A 173 -6.50 -25.18 -11.06
C ASP A 173 -5.24 -25.70 -10.36
N GLY A 174 -4.77 -24.98 -9.34
CA GLY A 174 -3.58 -25.35 -8.57
C GLY A 174 -2.24 -25.18 -9.32
N ARG A 175 -2.25 -24.67 -10.56
CA ARG A 175 -1.05 -24.24 -11.28
C ARG A 175 -0.78 -22.77 -11.03
N ALA A 176 0.50 -22.39 -10.99
CA ALA A 176 0.92 -21.02 -10.79
C ALA A 176 1.82 -20.56 -11.94
N THR A 177 1.52 -19.40 -12.53
CA THR A 177 2.30 -18.79 -13.62
C THR A 177 2.72 -17.40 -13.19
N PHE A 178 4.04 -17.18 -13.16
CA PHE A 178 4.63 -15.91 -12.77
C PHE A 178 4.95 -15.05 -14.00
N CYS A 179 4.69 -13.75 -13.89
CA CYS A 179 5.08 -12.75 -14.88
C CYS A 179 5.56 -11.48 -14.18
N SER A 180 6.53 -10.77 -14.78
CA SER A 180 6.86 -9.41 -14.39
C SER A 180 7.00 -8.47 -15.58
N ARG A 181 6.34 -7.31 -15.47
CA ARG A 181 6.21 -6.30 -16.53
C ARG A 181 6.30 -4.90 -15.97
N PHE A 182 6.96 -4.00 -16.68
CA PHE A 182 6.86 -2.58 -16.39
C PHE A 182 5.46 -2.08 -16.75
N VAL A 183 4.92 -1.16 -15.95
CA VAL A 183 3.81 -0.33 -16.39
C VAL A 183 4.35 0.61 -17.45
N ARG A 184 3.78 0.56 -18.67
CA ARG A 184 4.23 1.39 -19.80
C ARG A 184 3.74 2.83 -19.65
N THR A 185 4.28 3.54 -18.66
CA THR A 185 3.99 4.96 -18.44
C THR A 185 4.58 5.83 -19.54
N TYR A 186 4.03 7.03 -19.74
CA TYR A 186 4.60 7.98 -20.68
C TYR A 186 6.07 8.28 -20.35
N LYS A 187 6.40 8.52 -19.06
CA LYS A 187 7.78 8.69 -18.59
C LYS A 187 8.69 7.56 -19.07
N LEU A 188 8.30 6.31 -18.81
CA LEU A 188 9.13 5.15 -19.15
C LEU A 188 9.38 5.05 -20.66
N VAL A 189 8.34 5.27 -21.47
CA VAL A 189 8.45 5.22 -22.93
C VAL A 189 9.41 6.30 -23.45
N GLU A 190 9.31 7.52 -22.95
CA GLU A 190 10.21 8.61 -23.35
C GLU A 190 11.66 8.37 -22.92
N GLU A 191 11.88 7.86 -21.71
CA GLU A 191 13.23 7.52 -21.22
C GLU A 191 13.85 6.35 -22.00
N GLN A 192 13.05 5.37 -22.41
CA GLN A 192 13.50 4.28 -23.27
C GLN A 192 13.94 4.79 -24.65
N HIS A 193 13.20 5.72 -25.25
CA HIS A 193 13.61 6.35 -26.51
C HIS A 193 14.86 7.22 -26.35
N ALA A 194 15.01 7.90 -25.20
CA ALA A 194 16.21 8.68 -24.90
C ALA A 194 17.43 7.81 -24.55
N GLY A 195 17.21 6.57 -24.10
CA GLY A 195 18.26 5.65 -23.64
C GLY A 195 18.78 5.96 -22.22
N SER A 196 18.23 6.96 -21.54
CA SER A 196 18.62 7.40 -20.20
C SER A 196 17.44 8.01 -19.46
N SER A 197 17.56 8.14 -18.13
CA SER A 197 16.64 8.96 -17.35
C SER A 197 16.68 10.40 -17.81
N VAL A 198 15.52 11.01 -18.05
CA VAL A 198 15.39 12.42 -18.49
C VAL A 198 14.45 13.23 -17.62
N MET A 199 13.61 12.57 -16.82
CA MET A 199 12.71 13.23 -15.89
C MET A 199 13.35 13.36 -14.52
N PRO A 200 13.14 14.49 -13.83
CA PRO A 200 13.63 14.66 -12.47
C PRO A 200 12.87 13.72 -11.51
N ASN A 201 13.62 13.10 -10.62
CA ASN A 201 13.09 12.34 -9.50
C ASN A 201 12.43 13.30 -8.49
N VAL A 202 11.23 13.00 -8.00
CA VAL A 202 10.46 13.92 -7.14
C VAL A 202 11.03 13.94 -5.72
N PHE A 203 11.39 12.77 -5.18
CA PHE A 203 11.83 12.65 -3.80
C PHE A 203 13.35 12.89 -3.65
N SER A 204 14.15 12.39 -4.60
CA SER A 204 15.61 12.62 -4.55
C SER A 204 16.08 13.81 -5.37
N GLY A 205 15.39 14.14 -6.47
CA GLY A 205 15.90 15.02 -7.52
C GLY A 205 15.62 16.50 -7.32
N PHE A 206 14.89 16.90 -6.27
CA PHE A 206 14.61 18.31 -5.96
C PHE A 206 15.29 18.81 -4.68
N ASN A 207 16.44 18.26 -4.30
CA ASN A 207 17.16 18.70 -3.10
C ASN A 207 18.23 19.76 -3.45
N GLY A 208 18.21 20.89 -2.73
CA GLY A 208 19.19 21.98 -2.87
C GLY A 208 19.34 22.58 -4.27
N VAL A 209 20.54 23.11 -4.54
CA VAL A 209 20.87 23.77 -5.82
C VAL A 209 20.83 22.82 -7.02
N ALA A 210 21.27 21.57 -6.84
CA ALA A 210 21.17 20.55 -7.88
C ALA A 210 19.71 20.32 -8.28
N GLY A 211 18.80 20.27 -7.31
CA GLY A 211 17.37 20.12 -7.57
C GLY A 211 16.74 21.30 -8.31
N MET A 212 17.15 22.53 -7.99
CA MET A 212 16.73 23.71 -8.76
C MET A 212 17.23 23.64 -10.22
N ALA A 213 18.49 23.24 -10.42
CA ALA A 213 19.07 23.09 -11.76
C ALA A 213 18.33 22.01 -12.57
N ARG A 214 17.98 20.87 -11.96
CA ARG A 214 17.16 19.82 -12.59
C ARG A 214 15.76 20.30 -12.92
N GLY A 215 15.13 21.07 -12.04
CA GLY A 215 13.83 21.69 -12.30
C GLY A 215 13.87 22.63 -13.51
N ALA A 216 14.89 23.49 -13.61
CA ALA A 216 15.08 24.38 -14.75
C ALA A 216 15.39 23.61 -16.05
N LEU A 217 16.21 22.55 -15.97
CA LEU A 217 16.50 21.67 -17.10
C LEU A 217 15.23 20.95 -17.58
N PHE A 218 14.40 20.48 -16.67
CA PHE A 218 13.11 19.85 -17.00
C PHE A 218 12.16 20.86 -17.67
N ALA A 219 12.05 22.07 -17.15
CA ALA A 219 11.29 23.15 -17.80
C ALA A 219 11.83 23.46 -19.21
N THR A 220 13.15 23.41 -19.40
CA THR A 220 13.80 23.58 -20.71
C THR A 220 13.43 22.45 -21.67
N ARG A 221 13.43 21.20 -21.22
CA ARG A 221 12.97 20.05 -22.02
C ARG A 221 11.52 20.24 -22.49
N ILE A 222 10.64 20.73 -21.60
CA ILE A 222 9.25 21.06 -21.95
C ILE A 222 9.19 22.18 -23.00
N ALA A 223 9.90 23.29 -22.77
CA ALA A 223 9.90 24.44 -23.69
C ALA A 223 10.46 24.10 -25.07
N LEU A 224 11.44 23.20 -25.13
CA LEU A 224 12.02 22.67 -26.38
C LEU A 224 11.17 21.57 -27.01
N GLY A 225 10.00 21.24 -26.43
CA GLY A 225 9.09 20.20 -26.91
C GLY A 225 9.72 18.81 -26.93
N LEU A 226 10.68 18.55 -26.02
CA LEU A 226 11.30 17.24 -25.81
C LEU A 226 10.49 16.37 -24.83
N PHE A 227 9.53 16.97 -24.12
CA PHE A 227 8.65 16.27 -23.19
C PHE A 227 7.31 17.02 -23.05
N ASN A 228 6.20 16.31 -22.99
CA ASN A 228 4.88 16.91 -22.77
C ASN A 228 4.22 16.37 -21.48
N PRO A 229 4.23 17.14 -20.36
CA PRO A 229 3.67 16.68 -19.09
C PRO A 229 2.16 16.44 -19.12
N LEU A 230 1.44 16.95 -20.12
CA LEU A 230 0.01 16.65 -20.30
C LEU A 230 -0.22 15.16 -20.61
N ASN A 231 0.75 14.48 -21.22
CA ASN A 231 0.68 13.05 -21.52
C ASN A 231 0.95 12.16 -20.29
N GLY A 232 1.41 12.74 -19.18
CA GLY A 232 1.73 12.05 -17.94
C GLY A 232 3.16 12.36 -17.48
N TYR A 233 3.47 12.01 -16.25
CA TYR A 233 4.83 12.08 -15.70
C TYR A 233 5.00 11.15 -14.50
N GLY A 234 3.98 10.36 -14.16
CA GLY A 234 4.02 9.47 -13.02
C GLY A 234 4.69 8.15 -13.32
N LEU A 235 4.93 7.44 -12.21
CA LEU A 235 5.65 6.19 -12.18
C LEU A 235 4.72 4.97 -12.18
N ALA A 236 3.46 5.16 -11.79
CA ALA A 236 2.47 4.10 -11.61
C ALA A 236 3.01 2.91 -10.78
N ASN A 237 3.77 3.20 -9.73
CA ASN A 237 4.58 2.23 -8.98
C ASN A 237 4.03 1.87 -7.60
N THR A 238 2.96 2.54 -7.15
CA THR A 238 2.59 2.57 -5.73
C THR A 238 1.65 1.43 -5.38
N SER A 239 0.52 1.34 -6.05
CA SER A 239 -0.54 0.37 -5.71
C SER A 239 -1.33 -0.08 -6.94
N LEU A 240 -2.41 -0.84 -6.68
CA LEU A 240 -3.30 -1.42 -7.67
C LEU A 240 -4.76 -1.21 -7.26
N LEU A 241 -5.65 -1.10 -8.23
CA LEU A 241 -7.10 -1.01 -8.05
C LEU A 241 -7.81 -1.94 -9.03
N TYR A 242 -8.77 -2.71 -8.55
CA TYR A 242 -9.74 -3.37 -9.41
C TYR A 242 -11.12 -2.75 -9.18
N PHE A 243 -11.63 -2.00 -10.15
CA PHE A 243 -12.88 -1.27 -10.05
C PHE A 243 -13.55 -1.13 -11.42
N ASP A 244 -14.88 -1.25 -11.49
CA ASP A 244 -15.65 -1.17 -12.75
C ASP A 244 -15.03 -2.04 -13.87
N ASN A 245 -14.71 -3.29 -13.52
CA ASN A 245 -14.06 -4.28 -14.38
C ASN A 245 -12.75 -3.80 -15.02
N LYS A 246 -12.02 -2.90 -14.36
CA LYS A 246 -10.70 -2.42 -14.80
C LYS A 246 -9.70 -2.67 -13.68
N LEU A 247 -8.65 -3.42 -14.01
CA LEU A 247 -7.44 -3.47 -13.21
C LEU A 247 -6.58 -2.26 -13.57
N MET A 248 -6.09 -1.53 -12.57
CA MET A 248 -5.33 -0.30 -12.76
C MET A 248 -4.09 -0.27 -11.86
N ALA A 249 -2.95 0.15 -12.40
CA ALA A 249 -1.79 0.56 -11.61
C ALA A 249 -1.91 2.03 -11.23
N LEU A 250 -1.63 2.34 -9.96
CA LEU A 250 -1.75 3.69 -9.41
C LEU A 250 -0.39 4.25 -9.00
N GLY A 251 -0.26 5.56 -9.07
CA GLY A 251 0.82 6.34 -8.47
C GLY A 251 0.35 7.76 -8.28
N GLU A 252 0.62 8.35 -7.11
CA GLU A 252 0.00 9.60 -6.65
C GLU A 252 0.21 10.82 -7.57
N SER A 253 1.24 10.76 -8.41
CA SER A 253 1.65 11.86 -9.30
C SER A 253 0.92 11.88 -10.64
N ASP A 254 0.11 10.88 -10.98
CA ASP A 254 -0.46 10.73 -12.33
C ASP A 254 -1.81 10.00 -12.32
N LEU A 255 -2.47 9.97 -13.49
CA LEU A 255 -3.67 9.19 -13.74
C LEU A 255 -3.38 7.68 -13.63
N PRO A 256 -4.40 6.87 -13.27
CA PRO A 256 -4.28 5.42 -13.27
C PRO A 256 -3.96 4.86 -14.66
N TYR A 257 -3.22 3.76 -14.71
CA TYR A 257 -2.92 3.02 -15.93
C TYR A 257 -3.69 1.70 -15.94
N VAL A 258 -4.58 1.52 -16.92
CA VAL A 258 -5.37 0.28 -17.08
C VAL A 258 -4.45 -0.84 -17.53
N LEU A 259 -4.65 -2.00 -16.93
CA LEU A 259 -3.91 -3.23 -17.15
C LEU A 259 -4.86 -4.32 -17.65
N ARG A 260 -4.36 -5.16 -18.54
CA ARG A 260 -5.02 -6.38 -18.98
C ARG A 260 -4.18 -7.58 -18.57
N VAL A 261 -4.79 -8.55 -17.92
CA VAL A 261 -4.15 -9.86 -17.69
C VAL A 261 -4.57 -10.79 -18.81
N THR A 262 -3.61 -11.37 -19.52
CA THR A 262 -3.87 -12.29 -20.64
C THR A 262 -4.10 -13.72 -20.15
N ASP A 263 -4.63 -14.58 -21.03
CA ASP A 263 -4.94 -15.98 -20.71
C ASP A 263 -3.72 -16.82 -20.31
N ASP A 264 -2.55 -16.51 -20.84
CA ASP A 264 -1.27 -17.14 -20.48
C ASP A 264 -0.63 -16.53 -19.22
N GLY A 265 -1.22 -15.48 -18.64
CA GLY A 265 -0.77 -14.85 -17.39
C GLY A 265 0.17 -13.66 -17.57
N ASP A 266 0.30 -13.13 -18.80
CA ASP A 266 0.99 -11.84 -19.03
C ASP A 266 0.17 -10.67 -18.49
N VAL A 267 0.82 -9.54 -18.28
CA VAL A 267 0.18 -8.29 -17.85
C VAL A 267 0.57 -7.15 -18.78
N GLU A 268 -0.41 -6.69 -19.56
CA GLU A 268 -0.21 -5.65 -20.57
C GLU A 268 -0.75 -4.31 -20.08
N THR A 269 0.00 -3.24 -20.29
CA THR A 269 -0.50 -1.88 -20.08
C THR A 269 -1.38 -1.47 -21.27
N VAL A 270 -2.67 -1.25 -21.01
CA VAL A 270 -3.66 -0.85 -22.02
C VAL A 270 -3.56 0.65 -22.29
N GLY A 271 -3.45 1.47 -21.25
CA GLY A 271 -3.26 2.91 -21.39
C GLY A 271 -3.62 3.71 -20.14
N ARG A 272 -3.47 5.02 -20.22
CA ARG A 272 -3.74 5.96 -19.13
C ARG A 272 -5.24 6.29 -19.10
N TYR A 273 -5.86 6.32 -17.91
CA TYR A 273 -7.31 6.43 -17.77
C TYR A 273 -7.71 7.68 -16.97
N ASP A 274 -8.57 8.50 -17.55
CA ASP A 274 -8.99 9.81 -17.03
C ASP A 274 -10.47 9.84 -16.60
N PHE A 275 -11.11 8.68 -16.42
CA PHE A 275 -12.54 8.56 -16.10
C PHE A 275 -13.42 9.31 -17.11
N ASP A 276 -13.23 9.01 -18.40
CA ASP A 276 -13.95 9.64 -19.52
C ASP A 276 -13.80 11.16 -19.52
N GLY A 277 -12.58 11.64 -19.27
CA GLY A 277 -12.21 13.06 -19.22
C GLY A 277 -12.62 13.79 -17.94
N LYS A 278 -13.16 13.11 -16.94
CA LYS A 278 -13.63 13.72 -15.67
C LYS A 278 -12.57 13.81 -14.57
N LEU A 279 -11.42 13.11 -14.72
CA LEU A 279 -10.30 13.16 -13.79
C LEU A 279 -9.15 13.97 -14.38
N PHE A 280 -8.68 14.95 -13.62
CA PHE A 280 -7.56 15.81 -13.99
C PHE A 280 -6.30 15.45 -13.20
N MET A 281 -5.18 15.31 -13.92
CA MET A 281 -3.81 15.01 -13.44
C MET A 281 -3.60 13.65 -12.77
N GLY A 282 -4.37 13.29 -11.76
CA GLY A 282 -4.13 12.06 -11.00
C GLY A 282 -5.10 11.84 -9.86
N MET A 283 -4.84 10.78 -9.09
CA MET A 283 -5.60 10.41 -7.90
C MET A 283 -4.68 9.73 -6.88
N THR A 284 -5.15 9.61 -5.64
CA THR A 284 -4.49 8.86 -4.58
C THR A 284 -4.19 7.42 -5.03
N ALA A 285 -3.06 6.89 -4.57
CA ALA A 285 -2.75 5.47 -4.67
C ALA A 285 -3.62 4.60 -3.73
N HIS A 286 -4.38 5.20 -2.81
CA HIS A 286 -5.17 4.46 -1.82
C HIS A 286 -6.67 4.76 -1.90
N PRO A 287 -7.31 4.62 -3.08
CA PRO A 287 -8.74 4.79 -3.15
C PRO A 287 -9.43 3.65 -2.38
N LYS A 288 -10.58 3.94 -1.79
CA LYS A 288 -11.30 2.99 -0.92
C LYS A 288 -12.63 2.62 -1.57
N ILE A 289 -12.91 1.32 -1.67
CA ILE A 289 -14.19 0.81 -2.18
C ILE A 289 -15.07 0.48 -0.97
N ASP A 290 -16.31 0.94 -0.99
CA ASP A 290 -17.33 0.47 -0.06
C ASP A 290 -17.93 -0.85 -0.61
N PRO A 291 -17.76 -1.99 0.07
CA PRO A 291 -18.24 -3.28 -0.41
C PRO A 291 -19.77 -3.40 -0.39
N GLU A 292 -20.47 -2.53 0.35
CA GLU A 292 -21.94 -2.51 0.43
C GLU A 292 -22.56 -1.72 -0.73
N THR A 293 -22.01 -0.54 -1.06
CA THR A 293 -22.54 0.30 -2.15
C THR A 293 -21.86 0.04 -3.49
N GLY A 294 -20.65 -0.51 -3.48
CA GLY A 294 -19.80 -0.65 -4.67
C GLY A 294 -19.20 0.67 -5.16
N GLU A 295 -19.34 1.77 -4.42
CA GLU A 295 -18.76 3.07 -4.79
C GLU A 295 -17.27 3.12 -4.45
N LEU A 296 -16.51 3.85 -5.27
CA LEU A 296 -15.12 4.20 -5.01
C LEU A 296 -15.03 5.61 -4.44
N PHE A 297 -14.25 5.77 -3.38
CA PHE A 297 -13.90 7.05 -2.80
C PHE A 297 -12.42 7.32 -3.01
N ALA A 298 -12.10 8.53 -3.45
CA ALA A 298 -10.73 8.90 -3.77
C ALA A 298 -10.52 10.41 -3.57
N PHE A 299 -9.27 10.82 -3.61
CA PHE A 299 -8.90 12.21 -3.63
C PHE A 299 -7.74 12.43 -4.60
N ARG A 300 -7.47 13.70 -4.91
CA ARG A 300 -6.22 14.15 -5.50
C ARG A 300 -5.71 15.34 -4.70
N TYR A 301 -4.40 15.47 -4.60
CA TYR A 301 -3.77 16.58 -3.93
C TYR A 301 -2.64 17.15 -4.80
N GLY A 302 -2.25 18.39 -4.57
CA GLY A 302 -1.26 19.04 -5.42
C GLY A 302 -0.77 20.39 -4.89
N PRO A 303 0.18 21.02 -5.58
CA PRO A 303 0.87 22.22 -5.11
C PRO A 303 0.06 23.52 -5.22
N VAL A 304 -1.16 23.48 -5.76
CA VAL A 304 -2.01 24.65 -6.00
C VAL A 304 -3.34 24.52 -5.24
N PRO A 305 -3.81 25.57 -4.53
CA PRO A 305 -5.12 25.57 -3.88
C PRO A 305 -6.30 25.35 -4.87
N PRO A 306 -7.36 24.62 -4.47
CA PRO A 306 -7.45 23.80 -3.26
C PRO A 306 -6.44 22.65 -3.31
N PHE A 307 -5.61 22.55 -2.26
CA PHE A 307 -4.49 21.60 -2.22
C PHE A 307 -4.98 20.14 -2.17
N LEU A 308 -6.22 19.92 -1.73
CA LEU A 308 -6.88 18.63 -1.63
C LEU A 308 -8.25 18.72 -2.31
N ASN A 309 -8.55 17.75 -3.17
CA ASN A 309 -9.85 17.61 -3.84
C ASN A 309 -10.34 16.18 -3.63
N TYR A 310 -11.52 16.05 -3.03
CA TYR A 310 -12.16 14.76 -2.78
C TYR A 310 -13.20 14.47 -3.85
N PHE A 311 -13.36 13.22 -4.27
CA PHE A 311 -14.39 12.81 -5.20
C PHE A 311 -14.79 11.36 -4.99
N ARG A 312 -15.94 11.00 -5.55
CA ARG A 312 -16.47 9.64 -5.56
C ARG A 312 -16.73 9.18 -6.99
N VAL A 313 -16.74 7.87 -7.19
CA VAL A 313 -17.05 7.23 -8.46
C VAL A 313 -18.15 6.20 -8.20
N ALA A 314 -19.24 6.32 -8.94
CA ALA A 314 -20.35 5.38 -8.87
C ALA A 314 -19.88 3.98 -9.31
N PRO A 315 -20.57 2.89 -8.90
CA PRO A 315 -20.19 1.52 -9.27
C PRO A 315 -20.11 1.28 -10.79
N SER A 316 -20.78 2.12 -11.57
CA SER A 316 -20.75 2.15 -13.04
C SER A 316 -19.49 2.76 -13.66
N GLY A 317 -18.53 3.21 -12.85
CA GLY A 317 -17.34 3.93 -13.32
C GLY A 317 -17.54 5.44 -13.48
N GLU A 318 -18.74 5.96 -13.22
CA GLU A 318 -19.02 7.39 -13.39
C GLU A 318 -18.45 8.23 -12.24
N LYS A 319 -17.45 9.06 -12.56
CA LYS A 319 -16.87 10.01 -11.60
C LYS A 319 -17.78 11.22 -11.38
N GLU A 320 -17.95 11.58 -10.11
CA GLU A 320 -18.66 12.77 -9.65
C GLU A 320 -17.75 14.02 -9.63
N ALA A 321 -18.36 15.19 -9.40
CA ALA A 321 -17.64 16.44 -9.27
C ALA A 321 -16.68 16.45 -8.07
N ASP A 322 -15.56 17.16 -8.21
CA ASP A 322 -14.58 17.36 -7.14
C ASP A 322 -15.14 18.28 -6.04
N VAL A 323 -14.88 17.91 -4.79
CA VAL A 323 -15.07 18.73 -3.60
C VAL A 323 -13.73 19.30 -3.19
N GLY A 324 -13.51 20.58 -3.48
CA GLY A 324 -12.29 21.30 -3.10
C GLY A 324 -12.27 21.60 -1.60
N ILE A 325 -11.20 21.17 -0.92
CA ILE A 325 -10.99 21.42 0.52
C ILE A 325 -10.07 22.63 0.66
N HIS A 326 -10.64 23.82 0.72
CA HIS A 326 -9.87 25.06 0.87
C HIS A 326 -9.39 25.26 2.30
N SER A 327 -10.10 24.72 3.29
CA SER A 327 -9.74 24.79 4.72
C SER A 327 -8.38 24.15 5.07
N LEU A 328 -7.80 23.34 4.18
CA LEU A 328 -6.39 22.94 4.23
C LEU A 328 -5.52 24.11 3.72
N ARG A 329 -4.85 24.83 4.63
CA ARG A 329 -4.13 26.08 4.30
C ARG A 329 -2.66 25.88 3.91
N GLN A 330 -2.11 24.71 4.16
CA GLN A 330 -0.74 24.33 3.83
C GLN A 330 -0.76 22.94 3.22
N LEU A 331 0.04 22.73 2.18
CA LEU A 331 0.19 21.41 1.58
C LEU A 331 0.94 20.48 2.54
N SER A 332 0.21 19.50 3.05
CA SER A 332 0.77 18.33 3.74
C SER A 332 0.94 17.18 2.77
N PHE A 333 1.85 16.27 3.10
CA PHE A 333 1.93 14.98 2.43
C PHE A 333 0.75 14.11 2.89
N ILE A 334 -0.19 13.87 1.98
CA ILE A 334 -1.43 13.11 2.21
C ILE A 334 -1.36 11.86 1.33
N HIS A 335 -0.80 10.78 1.87
CA HIS A 335 -0.62 9.52 1.15
C HIS A 335 -1.90 8.68 1.08
N ASP A 336 -2.53 8.52 2.24
CA ASP A 336 -3.72 7.69 2.45
C ASP A 336 -4.81 8.47 3.18
N PHE A 337 -6.03 7.94 3.16
CA PHE A 337 -7.21 8.45 3.84
C PHE A 337 -8.11 7.30 4.26
N ALA A 338 -9.05 7.53 5.17
CA ALA A 338 -10.00 6.50 5.57
C ALA A 338 -11.44 6.90 5.24
N ILE A 339 -12.32 5.90 5.14
CA ILE A 339 -13.76 6.09 4.95
C ILE A 339 -14.55 5.27 5.96
N THR A 340 -15.65 5.83 6.45
CA THR A 340 -16.68 5.16 7.25
C THR A 340 -17.98 5.10 6.45
N LYS A 341 -19.08 4.62 7.05
CA LYS A 341 -20.41 4.69 6.41
C LYS A 341 -20.90 6.14 6.29
N LYS A 342 -20.40 7.05 7.13
CA LYS A 342 -20.84 8.46 7.18
C LYS A 342 -19.79 9.45 6.67
N TYR A 343 -18.49 9.19 6.82
CA TYR A 343 -17.43 10.20 6.68
C TYR A 343 -16.23 9.73 5.84
N ALA A 344 -15.58 10.69 5.18
CA ALA A 344 -14.21 10.60 4.69
C ALA A 344 -13.27 11.31 5.67
N ILE A 345 -12.10 10.73 5.94
CA ILE A 345 -11.15 11.15 6.97
C ILE A 345 -9.78 11.38 6.34
N PHE A 346 -9.31 12.62 6.37
CA PHE A 346 -8.05 13.03 5.75
C PHE A 346 -6.99 13.41 6.80
N PRO A 347 -5.76 12.90 6.72
CA PRO A 347 -4.69 13.36 7.58
C PRO A 347 -4.14 14.72 7.14
N ASP A 348 -3.91 15.60 8.11
CA ASP A 348 -3.10 16.80 7.94
C ASP A 348 -1.90 16.70 8.88
N THR A 349 -0.82 16.10 8.35
CA THR A 349 0.37 15.67 9.11
C THR A 349 1.41 16.79 9.24
N GLN A 350 2.48 16.47 9.98
CA GLN A 350 3.69 17.31 10.10
C GLN A 350 4.63 17.20 8.90
N ILE A 351 4.40 16.29 7.96
CA ILE A 351 5.16 16.23 6.70
C ILE A 351 4.52 17.24 5.75
N VAL A 352 5.23 18.33 5.46
CA VAL A 352 4.69 19.49 4.73
C VAL A 352 5.60 19.91 3.60
N ALA A 353 5.02 20.57 2.59
CA ALA A 353 5.79 21.22 1.55
C ALA A 353 6.50 22.47 2.10
N LYS A 354 7.81 22.56 1.88
CA LYS A 354 8.70 23.67 2.25
C LYS A 354 9.61 24.04 1.07
N PRO A 355 9.06 24.53 -0.06
CA PRO A 355 9.86 24.78 -1.27
C PRO A 355 10.99 25.79 -1.07
N LEU A 356 10.85 26.73 -0.12
CA LEU A 356 11.91 27.70 0.19
C LEU A 356 13.13 27.07 0.86
N ASP A 357 13.01 25.89 1.49
CA ASP A 357 14.13 25.19 2.12
C ASP A 357 15.16 24.74 1.08
N MET A 358 14.77 24.58 -0.19
CA MET A 358 15.70 24.30 -1.30
C MET A 358 16.74 25.41 -1.52
N LEU A 359 16.47 26.65 -1.08
CA LEU A 359 17.40 27.78 -1.18
C LEU A 359 18.46 27.77 -0.07
N VAL A 360 18.25 26.99 0.98
CA VAL A 360 19.12 26.93 2.15
C VAL A 360 19.90 25.62 2.14
N GLY A 361 21.16 25.70 1.71
CA GLY A 361 22.05 24.54 1.64
C GLY A 361 21.50 23.46 0.71
N GLU A 362 21.29 22.26 1.26
CA GLU A 362 20.79 21.07 0.56
C GLU A 362 19.38 20.67 1.05
N GLY A 363 18.53 21.65 1.38
CA GLY A 363 17.18 21.40 1.88
C GLY A 363 16.27 20.72 0.85
N SER A 364 15.27 19.97 1.34
CA SER A 364 14.26 19.29 0.54
C SER A 364 12.96 20.11 0.47
N PRO A 365 12.22 20.11 -0.66
CA PRO A 365 10.93 20.77 -0.78
C PRO A 365 9.83 20.07 0.05
N ILE A 366 10.10 18.89 0.59
CA ILE A 366 9.21 18.18 1.52
C ILE A 366 10.00 17.96 2.81
N GLY A 367 9.45 18.41 3.94
CA GLY A 367 10.13 18.30 5.21
C GLY A 367 9.17 18.19 6.38
N CYS A 368 9.73 18.08 7.58
CA CYS A 368 8.95 18.04 8.81
C CYS A 368 8.76 19.46 9.39
N ASP A 369 7.53 19.83 9.72
CA ASP A 369 7.22 20.96 10.58
C ASP A 369 6.90 20.47 12.00
N LYS A 370 7.88 20.57 12.90
CA LYS A 370 7.76 20.14 14.30
C LYS A 370 6.79 21.01 15.11
N GLY A 371 6.53 22.25 14.68
CA GLY A 371 5.62 23.17 15.36
C GLY A 371 4.15 22.95 15.00
N LYS A 372 3.89 22.26 13.90
CA LYS A 372 2.54 21.92 13.46
C LYS A 372 1.92 20.82 14.31
N VAL A 373 0.69 21.02 14.76
CA VAL A 373 -0.12 20.00 15.44
C VAL A 373 -0.84 19.16 14.38
N PRO A 374 -0.61 17.84 14.29
CA PRO A 374 -1.37 16.99 13.39
C PRO A 374 -2.87 17.04 13.69
N ARG A 375 -3.68 16.96 12.64
CA ARG A 375 -5.14 16.96 12.75
C ARG A 375 -5.78 16.08 11.68
N LEU A 376 -7.03 15.67 11.91
CA LEU A 376 -7.82 14.87 10.98
C LEU A 376 -8.99 15.71 10.47
N GLY A 377 -9.14 15.76 9.14
CA GLY A 377 -10.26 16.39 8.47
C GLY A 377 -11.37 15.38 8.26
N ILE A 378 -12.54 15.63 8.85
CA ILE A 378 -13.71 14.75 8.83
C ILE A 378 -14.78 15.42 7.98
N LEU A 379 -15.09 14.82 6.83
CA LEU A 379 -16.04 15.33 5.86
C LEU A 379 -17.16 14.31 5.67
N PRO A 380 -18.45 14.69 5.65
CA PRO A 380 -19.51 13.79 5.23
C PRO A 380 -19.17 13.19 3.85
N ARG A 381 -19.19 11.86 3.70
CA ARG A 381 -18.66 11.22 2.49
C ARG A 381 -19.43 11.57 1.21
N TYR A 382 -20.68 12.02 1.33
CA TYR A 382 -21.51 12.51 0.22
C TYR A 382 -21.60 14.05 0.16
N ALA A 383 -20.67 14.76 0.79
CA ALA A 383 -20.62 16.20 0.69
C ALA A 383 -20.47 16.67 -0.76
N THR A 384 -21.13 17.77 -1.11
CA THR A 384 -21.01 18.44 -2.42
C THR A 384 -20.13 19.69 -2.35
N ASN A 385 -19.71 20.09 -1.15
CA ASN A 385 -18.81 21.20 -0.85
C ASN A 385 -18.18 20.99 0.55
N GLU A 386 -17.20 21.83 0.93
CA GLU A 386 -16.48 21.68 2.19
C GLU A 386 -17.22 22.16 3.45
N SER A 387 -18.48 22.62 3.38
CA SER A 387 -19.18 23.22 4.54
C SER A 387 -19.35 22.27 5.73
N GLY A 388 -19.38 20.96 5.49
CA GLY A 388 -19.45 19.93 6.52
C GLY A 388 -18.09 19.51 7.10
N MET A 389 -16.97 20.10 6.64
CA MET A 389 -15.63 19.72 7.08
C MET A 389 -15.40 20.10 8.54
N LYS A 390 -14.96 19.14 9.35
CA LYS A 390 -14.50 19.32 10.73
C LYS A 390 -13.03 18.94 10.86
N TRP A 391 -12.20 19.85 11.35
CA TRP A 391 -10.81 19.55 11.68
C TRP A 391 -10.67 19.24 13.17
N VAL A 392 -10.20 18.05 13.50
CA VAL A 392 -9.99 17.60 14.88
C VAL A 392 -8.50 17.41 15.12
N GLU A 393 -7.94 18.11 16.11
CA GLU A 393 -6.53 17.97 16.47
C GLU A 393 -6.26 16.60 17.08
N VAL A 394 -5.19 15.95 16.60
CA VAL A 394 -4.73 14.66 17.10
C VAL A 394 -3.21 14.75 17.31
N PRO A 395 -2.74 15.44 18.37
CA PRO A 395 -1.33 15.76 18.55
C PRO A 395 -0.44 14.53 18.48
N GLY A 396 0.62 14.56 17.66
CA GLY A 396 1.59 13.47 17.51
C GLY A 396 1.12 12.25 16.70
N PHE A 397 0.03 12.36 15.94
CA PHE A 397 -0.48 11.31 15.07
C PHE A 397 -0.23 11.65 13.59
N ASN A 398 0.80 11.05 13.01
CA ASN A 398 1.25 11.21 11.62
C ASN A 398 1.19 9.85 10.91
N PHE A 399 -0.02 9.34 10.71
CA PHE A 399 -0.15 8.04 10.06
C PHE A 399 0.23 8.10 8.59
N PHE A 400 0.86 7.04 8.10
CA PHE A 400 1.20 6.88 6.69
C PHE A 400 0.14 6.03 5.96
N HIS A 401 -0.26 4.90 6.56
CA HIS A 401 -1.37 4.07 6.09
C HIS A 401 -2.46 3.92 7.14
N SER A 402 -3.70 4.00 6.68
CA SER A 402 -4.90 3.61 7.42
C SER A 402 -5.25 2.16 7.07
N LEU A 403 -5.61 1.37 8.09
CA LEU A 403 -6.13 0.02 7.88
C LEU A 403 -7.60 0.07 7.53
N ASN A 404 -8.39 0.71 8.41
CA ASN A 404 -9.84 0.81 8.29
C ASN A 404 -10.38 1.88 9.25
N ALA A 405 -11.60 2.34 8.99
CA ALA A 405 -12.35 3.19 9.91
C ALA A 405 -13.83 2.84 9.88
N TRP A 406 -14.54 3.09 10.98
CA TRP A 406 -15.97 2.87 11.08
C TRP A 406 -16.63 3.85 12.05
N ASP A 407 -17.94 3.96 11.92
CA ASP A 407 -18.77 4.72 12.85
C ASP A 407 -19.18 3.82 14.03
N GLU A 408 -19.10 4.31 15.27
CA GLU A 408 -19.69 3.68 16.45
C GLU A 408 -20.79 4.58 17.01
N GLY A 409 -22.03 4.11 16.95
CA GLY A 409 -23.19 4.92 17.30
C GLY A 409 -23.36 6.13 16.36
N ASP A 410 -23.86 7.23 16.92
CA ASP A 410 -24.19 8.41 16.13
C ASP A 410 -23.02 9.38 15.95
N ASP A 411 -22.19 9.53 16.99
CA ASP A 411 -21.18 10.60 17.09
C ASP A 411 -19.73 10.11 17.17
N ASP A 412 -19.45 8.81 17.33
CA ASP A 412 -18.06 8.34 17.40
C ASP A 412 -17.57 7.77 16.07
N ILE A 413 -16.32 8.09 15.76
CA ILE A 413 -15.53 7.46 14.70
C ILE A 413 -14.40 6.68 15.37
N VAL A 414 -14.14 5.47 14.86
CA VAL A 414 -12.93 4.71 15.18
C VAL A 414 -12.08 4.59 13.91
N LEU A 415 -10.81 4.94 14.02
CA LEU A 415 -9.78 4.83 12.98
C LEU A 415 -8.65 3.93 13.47
N ILE A 416 -8.25 2.94 12.66
CA ILE A 416 -7.06 2.14 12.90
C ILE A 416 -6.00 2.53 11.86
N ALA A 417 -4.85 3.03 12.30
CA ALA A 417 -3.79 3.44 11.37
C ALA A 417 -2.39 3.26 11.99
N ALA A 418 -1.39 3.10 11.12
CA ALA A 418 0.01 3.00 11.51
C ALA A 418 0.62 4.41 11.64
N ASN A 419 0.85 4.84 12.87
CA ASN A 419 1.46 6.13 13.21
C ASN A 419 2.99 6.04 13.15
N CYS A 420 3.64 6.94 12.41
CA CYS A 420 5.09 6.92 12.22
C CYS A 420 5.81 7.89 13.16
N TYR A 421 6.80 7.40 13.91
CA TYR A 421 7.65 8.21 14.79
C TYR A 421 9.11 7.70 14.81
N PRO A 422 10.13 8.59 14.84
CA PRO A 422 10.06 10.04 14.64
C PRO A 422 9.74 10.41 13.18
N VAL A 423 8.84 11.37 12.99
CA VAL A 423 8.26 11.70 11.67
C VAL A 423 9.28 12.30 10.70
N GLU A 424 10.31 12.99 11.19
CA GLU A 424 11.38 13.57 10.37
C GLU A 424 12.23 12.53 9.62
N HIS A 425 12.11 11.25 9.95
CA HIS A 425 12.89 10.18 9.32
C HIS A 425 12.09 9.36 8.32
N VAL A 426 10.78 9.60 8.17
CA VAL A 426 9.89 8.81 7.30
C VAL A 426 10.36 8.76 5.85
N LEU A 427 10.73 9.90 5.28
CA LEU A 427 11.14 9.98 3.87
C LEU A 427 12.65 9.79 3.64
N GLU A 428 13.48 10.05 4.64
CA GLU A 428 14.95 10.04 4.46
C GLU A 428 15.63 8.84 5.10
N ARG A 429 15.19 8.40 6.29
CA ARG A 429 15.86 7.38 7.08
C ARG A 429 14.84 6.42 7.67
N PRO A 430 14.06 5.71 6.83
CA PRO A 430 12.95 4.87 7.31
C PRO A 430 13.40 3.81 8.32
N HIS A 431 14.65 3.33 8.24
CA HIS A 431 15.23 2.38 9.21
C HIS A 431 15.30 2.91 10.66
N LEU A 432 15.14 4.21 10.88
CA LEU A 432 15.06 4.84 12.21
C LEU A 432 13.63 5.04 12.69
N VAL A 433 12.63 4.78 11.85
CA VAL A 433 11.21 4.97 12.15
C VAL A 433 10.65 3.70 12.79
N HIS A 434 9.81 3.89 13.81
CA HIS A 434 9.04 2.84 14.45
C HIS A 434 7.55 3.09 14.25
N PRO A 435 6.93 2.55 13.18
CA PRO A 435 5.49 2.62 13.00
C PRO A 435 4.76 1.87 14.11
N THR A 436 3.78 2.52 14.74
CA THR A 436 2.94 1.96 15.79
C THR A 436 1.49 2.00 15.33
N VAL A 437 0.83 0.84 15.29
CA VAL A 437 -0.61 0.78 14.99
C VAL A 437 -1.38 1.31 16.19
N GLU A 438 -2.21 2.30 15.95
CA GLU A 438 -3.04 2.92 16.98
C GLU A 438 -4.52 2.87 16.60
N LYS A 439 -5.35 2.61 17.60
CA LYS A 439 -6.80 2.82 17.56
C LYS A 439 -7.10 4.23 18.04
N VAL A 440 -7.59 5.07 17.15
CA VAL A 440 -7.99 6.45 17.42
C VAL A 440 -9.51 6.54 17.45
N ARG A 441 -10.06 6.97 18.58
CA ARG A 441 -11.50 7.23 18.73
C ARG A 441 -11.73 8.73 18.78
N ILE A 442 -12.68 9.21 17.99
CA ILE A 442 -13.02 10.63 17.87
C ILE A 442 -14.50 10.78 18.13
N ASN A 443 -14.86 11.58 19.13
CA ASN A 443 -16.24 11.95 19.39
C ASN A 443 -16.55 13.29 18.72
N LEU A 444 -17.46 13.30 17.74
CA LEU A 444 -17.75 14.45 16.87
C LEU A 444 -18.56 15.56 17.52
N SER A 445 -19.27 15.27 18.61
CA SER A 445 -20.06 16.24 19.36
C SER A 445 -19.22 16.99 20.40
N THR A 446 -18.27 16.32 21.03
CA THR A 446 -17.36 16.93 22.03
C THR A 446 -16.00 17.33 21.48
N GLY A 447 -15.59 16.80 20.32
CA GLY A 447 -14.23 16.93 19.79
C GLY A 447 -13.17 16.12 20.55
N LYS A 448 -13.58 15.28 21.52
CA LYS A 448 -12.65 14.49 22.32
C LYS A 448 -12.01 13.39 21.47
N VAL A 449 -10.70 13.23 21.63
CA VAL A 449 -9.90 12.19 20.97
C VAL A 449 -9.22 11.31 22.01
N SER A 450 -9.24 10.00 21.79
CA SER A 450 -8.41 9.05 22.53
C SER A 450 -7.62 8.17 21.56
N ARG A 451 -6.39 7.83 21.95
CA ARG A 451 -5.47 7.03 21.16
C ARG A 451 -4.97 5.86 22.00
N THR A 452 -5.10 4.66 21.46
CA THR A 452 -4.68 3.42 22.13
C THR A 452 -3.74 2.65 21.21
N PRO A 453 -2.45 2.47 21.57
CA PRO A 453 -1.56 1.57 20.84
C PRO A 453 -2.10 0.14 20.84
N VAL A 454 -2.05 -0.52 19.68
CA VAL A 454 -2.59 -1.87 19.49
C VAL A 454 -1.51 -2.94 19.72
N SER A 455 -0.25 -2.60 19.48
CA SER A 455 0.88 -3.51 19.65
C SER A 455 2.17 -2.72 19.92
N SER A 456 3.10 -3.34 20.64
CA SER A 456 4.45 -2.80 20.86
C SER A 456 5.41 -3.01 19.69
N LYS A 457 5.10 -3.96 18.79
CA LYS A 457 5.89 -4.23 17.59
C LYS A 457 5.85 -3.07 16.61
N SER A 458 6.93 -2.93 15.83
CA SER A 458 6.98 -2.04 14.67
C SER A 458 6.11 -2.63 13.55
N LEU A 459 4.94 -2.04 13.32
CA LEU A 459 3.93 -2.58 12.40
C LEU A 459 3.49 -1.53 11.38
N GLU A 460 3.59 -1.89 10.11
CA GLU A 460 3.22 -1.07 8.94
C GLU A 460 2.70 -2.00 7.84
N PHE A 461 2.13 -1.46 6.74
CA PHE A 461 1.61 -2.24 5.61
C PHE A 461 0.63 -3.33 6.06
N GLY A 462 -0.62 -2.92 6.18
CA GLY A 462 -1.70 -3.69 6.79
C GLY A 462 -2.85 -3.96 5.84
N VAL A 463 -3.50 -5.11 6.04
CA VAL A 463 -4.71 -5.48 5.32
C VAL A 463 -5.76 -5.99 6.30
N VAL A 464 -7.02 -5.65 6.03
CA VAL A 464 -8.20 -6.26 6.66
C VAL A 464 -8.90 -7.15 5.63
N ASN A 465 -9.87 -7.95 6.05
CA ASN A 465 -10.75 -8.58 5.07
C ASN A 465 -11.49 -7.47 4.28
N PRO A 466 -11.32 -7.36 2.94
CA PRO A 466 -11.89 -6.25 2.17
C PRO A 466 -13.42 -6.12 2.27
N GLN A 467 -14.14 -7.18 2.63
CA GLN A 467 -15.59 -7.14 2.87
C GLN A 467 -15.99 -6.28 4.08
N PHE A 468 -15.03 -5.96 4.96
CA PHE A 468 -15.21 -5.17 6.17
C PHE A 468 -14.72 -3.72 6.03
N MET A 469 -14.29 -3.29 4.84
CA MET A 469 -14.02 -1.88 4.59
C MET A 469 -15.25 -1.03 4.96
N THR A 470 -15.04 0.09 5.65
CA THR A 470 -16.08 0.98 6.24
C THR A 470 -16.86 0.42 7.44
N LYS A 471 -16.65 -0.85 7.79
CA LYS A 471 -17.36 -1.56 8.86
C LYS A 471 -16.40 -1.89 9.99
N LYS A 472 -16.94 -2.08 11.19
CA LYS A 472 -16.15 -2.58 12.31
C LYS A 472 -15.59 -3.96 11.96
N ASN A 473 -14.27 -4.10 12.08
CA ASN A 473 -13.55 -5.34 11.84
C ASN A 473 -12.79 -5.73 13.12
N ARG A 474 -12.72 -7.03 13.41
CA ARG A 474 -11.99 -7.57 14.56
C ARG A 474 -10.55 -7.88 14.21
N TYR A 475 -10.29 -8.37 13.01
CA TYR A 475 -8.98 -8.88 12.61
C TYR A 475 -8.30 -7.99 11.59
N ALA A 476 -6.98 -7.83 11.75
CA ALA A 476 -6.10 -7.20 10.78
C ALA A 476 -4.80 -8.00 10.65
N TYR A 477 -4.15 -7.92 9.49
CA TYR A 477 -2.88 -8.57 9.21
C TYR A 477 -1.84 -7.51 8.88
N MET A 478 -0.77 -7.44 9.67
CA MET A 478 0.24 -6.38 9.60
C MET A 478 1.62 -6.95 9.32
N SER A 479 2.41 -6.23 8.53
CA SER A 479 3.82 -6.53 8.36
C SER A 479 4.63 -6.14 9.60
N VAL A 480 5.62 -6.97 9.97
CA VAL A 480 6.56 -6.67 11.05
C VAL A 480 7.82 -6.05 10.47
N GLY A 481 8.06 -4.77 10.77
CA GLY A 481 9.24 -4.04 10.32
C GLY A 481 10.55 -4.65 10.83
N ALA A 482 11.60 -4.57 10.02
CA ALA A 482 12.91 -5.16 10.33
C ALA A 482 14.10 -4.34 9.82
N PRO A 483 14.53 -3.38 10.64
CA PRO A 483 14.35 -1.95 10.32
C PRO A 483 13.66 -1.64 8.97
N MET A 484 12.72 -0.70 8.97
CA MET A 484 12.00 -0.34 7.74
C MET A 484 12.97 0.08 6.61
N PRO A 485 12.67 -0.24 5.34
CA PRO A 485 11.41 -0.80 4.85
C PRO A 485 11.42 -2.34 4.71
N LYS A 486 12.41 -3.06 5.25
CA LYS A 486 12.39 -4.53 5.20
C LYS A 486 11.32 -5.08 6.15
N ILE A 487 10.65 -6.15 5.72
CA ILE A 487 9.58 -6.82 6.46
C ILE A 487 10.04 -8.21 6.87
N SER A 488 10.09 -8.52 8.17
CA SER A 488 10.58 -9.82 8.68
C SER A 488 9.49 -10.86 8.94
N GLY A 489 8.22 -10.47 8.84
CA GLY A 489 7.11 -11.36 9.13
C GLY A 489 5.77 -10.68 9.05
N VAL A 490 4.73 -11.42 9.42
CA VAL A 490 3.33 -10.97 9.48
C VAL A 490 2.75 -11.32 10.84
N VAL A 491 1.92 -10.44 11.38
CA VAL A 491 1.12 -10.69 12.58
C VAL A 491 -0.37 -10.57 12.26
N LYS A 492 -1.18 -11.34 12.98
CA LYS A 492 -2.63 -11.15 13.06
C LYS A 492 -2.94 -10.41 14.35
N LEU A 493 -3.70 -9.33 14.24
CA LEU A 493 -4.20 -8.53 15.36
C LEU A 493 -5.66 -8.87 15.64
N ASP A 494 -6.03 -8.94 16.91
CA ASP A 494 -7.42 -8.98 17.40
C ASP A 494 -7.73 -7.63 18.06
N LEU A 495 -8.36 -6.73 17.28
CA LEU A 495 -8.62 -5.34 17.63
C LEU A 495 -9.64 -5.17 18.77
N GLU A 496 -10.41 -6.20 19.09
CA GLU A 496 -11.32 -6.18 20.26
C GLU A 496 -10.55 -6.21 21.59
N ARG A 497 -9.30 -6.69 21.59
CA ARG A 497 -8.44 -6.70 22.78
C ARG A 497 -7.84 -5.33 23.10
N ALA A 498 -7.94 -4.38 22.17
CA ALA A 498 -7.48 -3.01 22.40
C ALA A 498 -8.42 -2.33 23.41
N SER A 499 -8.17 -2.57 24.70
CA SER A 499 -8.96 -2.03 25.80
C SER A 499 -8.74 -0.53 25.96
N GLU A 500 -9.83 0.16 26.28
CA GLU A 500 -9.88 1.60 26.55
C GLU A 500 -9.76 1.90 28.06
N SER A 501 -9.88 0.87 28.92
CA SER A 501 -9.65 1.00 30.36
C SER A 501 -8.14 1.08 30.58
N GLY A 502 -7.64 2.20 31.12
CA GLY A 502 -6.21 2.52 31.32
C GLY A 502 -5.39 1.58 32.21
N GLU A 503 -5.76 0.31 32.32
CA GLU A 503 -4.90 -0.80 32.68
C GLU A 503 -4.08 -1.23 31.43
N VAL A 504 -2.94 -1.87 31.66
CA VAL A 504 -1.92 -2.21 30.65
C VAL A 504 -2.54 -2.63 29.32
N ALA A 505 -2.23 -1.91 28.23
CA ALA A 505 -2.70 -2.25 26.89
C ALA A 505 -2.41 -3.73 26.60
N GLU A 506 -3.47 -4.53 26.43
CA GLU A 506 -3.31 -5.93 26.11
C GLU A 506 -2.71 -6.06 24.71
N GLU A 507 -1.71 -6.94 24.58
CA GLU A 507 -1.10 -7.25 23.29
C GLU A 507 -2.18 -7.83 22.35
N CYS A 508 -2.47 -7.10 21.27
CA CYS A 508 -3.50 -7.50 20.32
C CYS A 508 -2.97 -8.55 19.32
N VAL A 509 -1.66 -8.80 19.26
CA VAL A 509 -1.09 -9.87 18.42
C VAL A 509 -1.56 -11.24 18.91
N VAL A 510 -2.39 -11.91 18.10
CA VAL A 510 -2.95 -13.25 18.38
C VAL A 510 -2.36 -14.37 17.53
N ALA A 511 -1.69 -14.02 16.44
CA ALA A 511 -0.90 -14.96 15.63
C ALA A 511 0.28 -14.26 14.98
N SER A 512 1.34 -15.02 14.65
CA SER A 512 2.50 -14.46 13.95
C SER A 512 3.26 -15.49 13.13
N ARG A 513 3.81 -15.05 12.00
CA ARG A 513 4.75 -15.79 11.16
C ARG A 513 5.97 -14.90 10.89
N MET A 514 7.10 -15.25 11.49
CA MET A 514 8.40 -14.67 11.12
C MET A 514 9.01 -15.50 10.00
N TYR A 515 9.53 -14.86 8.96
CA TYR A 515 10.09 -15.53 7.78
C TYR A 515 11.47 -16.18 8.05
N GLY A 516 12.10 -15.84 9.17
CA GLY A 516 13.39 -16.37 9.58
C GLY A 516 14.55 -15.45 9.19
N LYS A 517 15.77 -15.89 9.51
CA LYS A 517 16.98 -15.08 9.32
C LYS A 517 17.22 -14.79 7.83
N GLU A 518 17.48 -13.52 7.51
CA GLU A 518 17.77 -13.04 6.14
C GLU A 518 16.66 -13.34 5.14
N CYS A 519 15.44 -13.59 5.61
CA CYS A 519 14.27 -13.74 4.76
C CYS A 519 13.28 -12.62 5.09
N PHE A 520 12.84 -11.93 4.04
CA PHE A 520 12.01 -10.75 4.15
C PHE A 520 10.85 -10.80 3.16
N GLY A 521 9.73 -10.18 3.50
CA GLY A 521 8.50 -10.24 2.70
C GLY A 521 8.06 -8.92 2.07
N SER A 522 6.89 -8.99 1.45
CA SER A 522 6.08 -7.84 1.02
C SER A 522 4.93 -7.56 1.99
N GLU A 523 4.13 -6.54 1.67
CA GLU A 523 2.80 -6.36 2.26
C GLU A 523 1.98 -7.68 2.14
N PRO A 524 1.33 -8.13 3.23
CA PRO A 524 0.40 -9.23 3.20
C PRO A 524 -0.93 -8.82 2.55
N PHE A 525 -1.58 -9.75 1.85
CA PHE A 525 -2.93 -9.57 1.34
C PHE A 525 -3.86 -10.67 1.86
N PHE A 526 -5.09 -10.32 2.25
CA PHE A 526 -6.07 -11.28 2.71
C PHE A 526 -6.98 -11.74 1.56
N VAL A 527 -7.08 -13.05 1.35
CA VAL A 527 -7.98 -13.66 0.37
C VAL A 527 -9.01 -14.50 1.11
N SER A 528 -10.27 -14.06 1.10
CA SER A 528 -11.37 -14.82 1.71
C SER A 528 -11.58 -16.15 0.99
N ARG A 529 -11.81 -17.22 1.77
CA ARG A 529 -12.08 -18.57 1.25
C ARG A 529 -13.34 -18.62 0.40
N THR A 530 -14.31 -17.78 0.71
CA THR A 530 -15.63 -17.74 0.07
C THR A 530 -15.98 -16.31 -0.34
N THR A 531 -17.04 -16.14 -1.11
CA THR A 531 -17.68 -14.82 -1.31
C THR A 531 -18.92 -14.63 -0.45
N ASP A 532 -19.28 -15.62 0.36
CA ASP A 532 -20.36 -15.50 1.34
C ASP A 532 -20.03 -14.40 2.35
N LEU A 533 -20.95 -13.44 2.50
CA LEU A 533 -20.82 -12.32 3.43
C LEU A 533 -21.02 -12.74 4.89
N ASN A 534 -21.53 -13.96 5.13
CA ASN A 534 -21.72 -14.52 6.47
C ASN A 534 -20.53 -15.38 6.93
N ALA A 535 -19.49 -15.52 6.11
CA ALA A 535 -18.29 -16.23 6.49
C ALA A 535 -17.61 -15.55 7.68
N ARG A 536 -16.86 -16.32 8.48
CA ARG A 536 -16.08 -15.70 9.57
C ARG A 536 -15.08 -14.73 8.98
N GLU A 537 -14.87 -13.61 9.65
CA GLU A 537 -14.04 -12.50 9.15
C GLU A 537 -12.63 -12.95 8.72
N ASP A 538 -12.03 -13.89 9.44
CA ASP A 538 -10.70 -14.44 9.20
C ASP A 538 -10.70 -15.76 8.40
N GLU A 539 -11.84 -16.17 7.84
CA GLU A 539 -11.94 -17.41 7.07
C GLU A 539 -11.34 -17.24 5.66
N GLY A 540 -10.04 -17.42 5.58
CA GLY A 540 -9.31 -17.22 4.34
C GLY A 540 -7.83 -17.53 4.48
N TYR A 541 -7.06 -16.90 3.62
CA TYR A 541 -5.61 -17.04 3.57
C TYR A 541 -4.96 -15.67 3.52
N VAL A 542 -3.80 -15.55 4.16
CA VAL A 542 -2.92 -14.40 4.02
C VAL A 542 -1.83 -14.78 3.05
N VAL A 543 -1.63 -13.99 2.01
CA VAL A 543 -0.64 -14.24 0.97
C VAL A 543 0.41 -13.14 0.92
N ALA A 544 1.65 -13.47 0.59
CA ALA A 544 2.72 -12.50 0.43
C ALA A 544 3.84 -13.06 -0.45
N TYR A 545 4.63 -12.17 -1.07
CA TYR A 545 5.94 -12.56 -1.58
C TYR A 545 6.97 -12.55 -0.45
N THR A 546 7.94 -13.45 -0.53
CA THR A 546 9.12 -13.51 0.33
C THR A 546 10.38 -13.62 -0.51
N HIS A 547 11.50 -13.16 0.03
CA HIS A 547 12.82 -13.27 -0.57
C HIS A 547 13.83 -13.65 0.50
N ASN A 548 14.58 -14.70 0.24
CA ASN A 548 15.66 -15.15 1.10
C ASN A 548 16.99 -14.58 0.58
N GLU A 549 17.49 -13.52 1.21
CA GLU A 549 18.70 -12.80 0.79
C GLU A 549 19.96 -13.68 0.81
N ARG A 550 19.96 -14.78 1.57
CA ARG A 550 21.08 -15.73 1.61
C ARG A 550 21.10 -16.69 0.42
N THR A 551 19.94 -17.17 0.00
CA THR A 551 19.83 -18.16 -1.10
C THR A 551 19.49 -17.51 -2.44
N GLY A 552 19.01 -16.27 -2.44
CA GLY A 552 18.52 -15.56 -3.62
C GLY A 552 17.12 -15.98 -4.07
N VAL A 553 16.49 -16.95 -3.40
CA VAL A 553 15.19 -17.51 -3.77
C VAL A 553 14.06 -16.56 -3.36
N SER A 554 13.11 -16.35 -4.27
CA SER A 554 11.85 -15.67 -3.98
C SER A 554 10.69 -16.67 -4.02
N GLU A 555 9.76 -16.56 -3.08
CA GLU A 555 8.59 -17.43 -2.99
C GLU A 555 7.31 -16.63 -2.81
N PHE A 556 6.20 -17.14 -3.32
CA PHE A 556 4.86 -16.74 -2.90
C PHE A 556 4.38 -17.70 -1.82
N VAL A 557 4.02 -17.17 -0.65
CA VAL A 557 3.57 -17.97 0.50
C VAL A 557 2.08 -17.79 0.74
N VAL A 558 1.41 -18.89 1.09
CA VAL A 558 -0.01 -18.93 1.46
C VAL A 558 -0.12 -19.38 2.91
N MET A 559 -0.62 -18.51 3.76
CA MET A 559 -0.75 -18.73 5.20
C MET A 559 -2.22 -18.92 5.60
N ASP A 560 -2.53 -19.93 6.40
CA ASP A 560 -3.87 -20.07 6.99
C ASP A 560 -4.12 -18.94 7.99
N ALA A 561 -5.11 -18.11 7.68
CA ALA A 561 -5.46 -16.91 8.43
C ALA A 561 -6.08 -17.20 9.81
N GLN A 562 -6.52 -18.44 10.06
CA GLN A 562 -7.09 -18.91 11.32
C GLN A 562 -6.07 -19.63 12.21
N SER A 563 -4.93 -20.01 11.64
CA SER A 563 -3.85 -20.65 12.38
C SER A 563 -3.25 -19.68 13.42
N PRO A 564 -3.03 -20.12 14.68
CA PRO A 564 -2.40 -19.29 15.71
C PRO A 564 -0.93 -18.96 15.39
N THR A 565 -0.35 -19.60 14.37
CA THR A 565 1.02 -19.31 13.90
C THR A 565 1.05 -18.80 12.46
N LEU A 566 -0.11 -18.53 11.83
CA LEU A 566 -0.18 -18.23 10.39
C LEU A 566 0.61 -19.28 9.57
N GLU A 567 0.20 -20.54 9.70
CA GLU A 567 0.89 -21.69 9.12
C GLU A 567 0.92 -21.62 7.59
N ILE A 568 2.10 -21.81 6.99
CA ILE A 568 2.27 -21.82 5.54
C ILE A 568 1.73 -23.16 5.02
N VAL A 569 0.55 -23.11 4.39
CA VAL A 569 -0.12 -24.29 3.81
C VAL A 569 0.33 -24.59 2.38
N ALA A 570 0.86 -23.56 1.70
CA ALA A 570 1.50 -23.70 0.40
C ALA A 570 2.60 -22.65 0.20
N SER A 571 3.65 -23.01 -0.53
CA SER A 571 4.61 -22.06 -1.08
C SER A 571 4.91 -22.37 -2.55
N VAL A 572 5.07 -21.32 -3.34
CA VAL A 572 5.42 -21.39 -4.76
C VAL A 572 6.76 -20.71 -4.95
N GLU A 573 7.77 -21.47 -5.38
CA GLU A 573 9.06 -20.89 -5.75
C GLU A 573 8.94 -20.17 -7.09
N LEU A 574 9.44 -18.94 -7.14
CA LEU A 574 9.31 -18.08 -8.31
C LEU A 574 10.53 -18.24 -9.23
N PRO A 575 10.33 -18.22 -10.56
CA PRO A 575 11.41 -18.41 -11.53
C PRO A 575 12.38 -17.23 -11.61
N ALA A 576 12.05 -16.11 -10.95
CA ALA A 576 12.86 -14.91 -10.90
C ALA A 576 12.81 -14.27 -9.51
N ARG A 577 13.84 -13.48 -9.20
CA ARG A 577 13.88 -12.66 -7.99
C ARG A 577 12.77 -11.61 -8.02
N VAL A 578 12.05 -11.50 -6.91
CA VAL A 578 11.07 -10.43 -6.68
C VAL A 578 11.69 -9.40 -5.72
N PRO A 579 12.02 -8.17 -6.18
CA PRO A 579 12.57 -7.13 -5.34
C PRO A 579 11.55 -6.67 -4.28
N TYR A 580 11.98 -5.90 -3.29
CA TYR A 580 11.05 -5.24 -2.38
C TYR A 580 10.13 -4.29 -3.15
N GLY A 581 8.86 -4.23 -2.76
CA GLY A 581 7.84 -3.45 -3.43
C GLY A 581 6.90 -2.77 -2.44
N PHE A 582 5.76 -2.31 -2.94
CA PHE A 582 4.73 -1.65 -2.16
C PHE A 582 3.48 -2.53 -2.11
N HIS A 583 2.36 -2.03 -2.63
CA HIS A 583 1.06 -2.63 -2.37
C HIS A 583 0.69 -3.76 -3.34
N GLY A 584 -0.07 -4.71 -2.81
CA GLY A 584 -0.58 -5.86 -3.55
C GLY A 584 -2.10 -5.89 -3.65
N LEU A 585 -2.60 -6.65 -4.63
CA LEU A 585 -4.01 -6.92 -4.81
C LEU A 585 -4.18 -8.37 -5.29
N PHE A 586 -5.23 -9.04 -4.80
CA PHE A 586 -5.71 -10.28 -5.40
C PHE A 586 -7.02 -10.05 -6.15
N VAL A 587 -7.06 -10.40 -7.43
CA VAL A 587 -8.28 -10.34 -8.26
C VAL A 587 -8.70 -11.78 -8.60
N ARG A 588 -9.96 -12.13 -8.35
CA ARG A 588 -10.45 -13.49 -8.62
C ARG A 588 -10.61 -13.73 -10.13
N GLY A 589 -10.44 -14.98 -10.56
CA GLY A 589 -10.55 -15.37 -11.98
C GLY A 589 -11.89 -14.98 -12.62
N LYS A 590 -12.99 -15.18 -11.89
CA LYS A 590 -14.35 -14.77 -12.31
C LYS A 590 -14.51 -13.27 -12.56
N ASP A 591 -13.72 -12.44 -11.89
CA ASP A 591 -13.77 -11.00 -12.03
C ASP A 591 -12.92 -10.59 -13.24
N LEU A 592 -11.75 -11.21 -13.41
CA LEU A 592 -10.90 -11.01 -14.59
C LEU A 592 -11.60 -11.35 -15.91
N SER A 593 -12.46 -12.37 -15.95
CA SER A 593 -13.25 -12.69 -17.17
C SER A 593 -14.25 -11.59 -17.55
N ASN A 594 -14.62 -10.73 -16.61
CA ASN A 594 -15.48 -9.58 -16.85
C ASN A 594 -14.71 -8.30 -17.20
N ALA A 595 -13.38 -8.30 -16.99
CA ALA A 595 -12.53 -7.18 -17.38
C ALA A 595 -12.55 -7.04 -18.89
N ALA A 596 -13.06 -5.90 -19.39
CA ALA A 596 -13.30 -5.69 -20.80
C ALA A 596 -11.99 -5.88 -21.61
N CYS A 597 -12.04 -6.72 -22.65
CA CYS A 597 -10.99 -6.88 -23.65
C CYS A 597 -10.54 -5.55 -24.27
#